data_AF-A0AA95S107-F1
#
_entry.id   AF-A0AA95S107-F1
#
_cell.length_a   1.000
_cell.length_b   1.000
_cell.length_c   1.000
_cell.angle_alpha   90.00
_cell.angle_beta   90.00
_cell.angle_gamma   90.00
#
_symmetry.space_group_name_H-M   'P 1'
#
loop_
_entity.id
_entity.type
_entity.pdbx_description
1 polymer ?
#
loop_
_entity_poly.entity_id
_entity_poly.type
_entity_poly.pdbx_seq_one_letter_code
_entity_poly.pdbx_strand_id
1 'polypeptide(L)'
;MTVNDSLLTDVEIQYLDFIISEISRMENLRSLYDFTLLWDDLKAEDTNGVLEYLRIKGIINQKKTIKTRVITEYETEHIVEEEVLFGTIDPKQLIISWLVTVYNRSGKNLTETYLRQLENKANYFTFPIEVGEDKVNINLIVKDLDESEYVSKQENSIYVSFIGNLPLKTDSYIHWFYPFTEMSAAFRFFTWINEQSKPVLSKIYSFINIPSDLEKADREQLFVLLKMYIENLDYQRVNKPEFFRPESLEYLFAESEIKDCFINNKENKKLFIILKNDRIEIHSFSEGIKSSDMEISYHLEKLQEWIDMKANSNRKILHKIKASLGKDLLKMIPIIITIILSAFASSKLLFSQNQTLNNLPQTKMWLAIHVGLSIISIAVLFFIGIYPQVQHWFFSWSRGLKKYTKNNINNYKSNRSKLN
;
A
#
# COMPACT_ATOMS: atom_id res chain seq x y z
N MET A 1 27.11 7.62 -22.04
CA MET A 1 25.88 8.01 -21.33
C MET A 1 25.82 7.17 -20.07
N THR A 2 25.81 7.79 -18.89
CA THR A 2 25.70 7.08 -17.61
C THR A 2 24.25 6.70 -17.33
N VAL A 3 24.00 5.75 -16.42
CA VAL A 3 22.63 5.36 -16.01
C VAL A 3 21.83 6.58 -15.53
N ASN A 4 22.46 7.49 -14.79
CA ASN A 4 21.78 8.70 -14.30
C ASN A 4 21.42 9.68 -15.42
N ASP A 5 22.17 9.72 -16.52
CA ASP A 5 21.85 10.57 -17.67
C ASP A 5 20.57 10.11 -18.39
N SER A 6 20.07 8.91 -18.09
CA SER A 6 18.87 8.31 -18.70
C SER A 6 17.60 8.54 -17.87
N LEU A 7 17.68 9.22 -16.71
CA LEU A 7 16.52 9.50 -15.85
C LEU A 7 15.58 10.53 -16.50
N LEU A 8 14.28 10.25 -16.55
CA LEU A 8 13.27 11.19 -17.03
C LEU A 8 12.73 12.06 -15.88
N THR A 9 12.73 13.37 -16.09
CA THR A 9 12.07 14.37 -15.24
C THR A 9 10.56 14.37 -15.49
N ASP A 10 9.77 14.91 -14.56
CA ASP A 10 8.31 14.96 -14.73
C ASP A 10 7.88 15.71 -15.99
N VAL A 11 8.59 16.78 -16.36
CA VAL A 11 8.31 17.56 -17.57
C VAL A 11 8.62 16.75 -18.83
N GLU A 12 9.71 15.97 -18.84
CA GLU A 12 10.04 15.05 -19.93
C GLU A 12 9.01 13.94 -20.09
N ILE A 13 8.52 13.39 -18.98
CA ILE A 13 7.50 12.34 -19.01
C ILE A 13 6.19 12.90 -19.57
N GLN A 14 5.75 14.09 -19.14
CA GLN A 14 4.54 14.73 -19.66
C GLN A 14 4.62 15.00 -21.16
N TYR A 15 5.76 15.51 -21.63
CA TYR A 15 5.95 15.79 -23.05
C TYR A 15 6.02 14.50 -23.89
N LEU A 16 6.66 13.45 -23.38
CA LEU A 16 6.61 12.13 -24.02
C LEU A 16 5.19 11.54 -24.04
N ASP A 17 4.40 11.74 -22.99
CA ASP A 17 3.01 11.27 -22.93
C ASP A 17 2.15 11.97 -23.98
N PHE A 18 2.33 13.29 -24.12
CA PHE A 18 1.75 14.06 -25.20
C PHE A 18 2.14 13.49 -26.57
N ILE A 19 3.45 13.35 -26.86
CA ILE A 19 3.91 12.83 -28.15
C ILE A 19 3.29 11.46 -28.42
N ILE A 20 3.39 10.52 -27.48
CA ILE A 20 2.87 9.14 -27.61
C ILE A 20 1.34 9.13 -27.80
N SER A 21 0.63 10.03 -27.13
CA SER A 21 -0.82 10.20 -27.30
C SER A 21 -1.22 10.81 -28.65
N GLU A 22 -0.38 11.64 -29.26
CA GLU A 22 -0.62 12.12 -30.63
C GLU A 22 -0.40 11.02 -31.65
N ILE A 23 0.57 10.11 -31.42
CA ILE A 23 0.76 8.93 -32.30
C ILE A 23 -0.50 8.06 -32.31
N SER A 24 -1.11 7.92 -31.14
CA SER A 24 -2.32 7.15 -30.91
C SER A 24 -3.52 7.63 -31.76
N ARG A 25 -3.51 8.91 -32.16
CA ARG A 25 -4.55 9.51 -33.01
C ARG A 25 -4.33 9.30 -34.50
N MET A 26 -3.15 8.82 -34.90
CA MET A 26 -2.85 8.53 -36.31
C MET A 26 -3.37 7.14 -36.65
N GLU A 27 -4.46 7.06 -37.42
CA GLU A 27 -5.24 5.84 -37.71
C GLU A 27 -4.43 4.63 -38.26
N ASN A 28 -3.18 4.84 -38.68
CA ASN A 28 -2.32 3.83 -39.30
C ASN A 28 -0.98 3.55 -38.56
N LEU A 29 -0.71 4.18 -37.42
CA LEU A 29 0.54 3.95 -36.68
C LEU A 29 0.34 2.94 -35.55
N ARG A 30 0.68 1.68 -35.84
CA ARG A 30 0.62 0.54 -34.92
C ARG A 30 1.99 0.14 -34.35
N SER A 31 2.96 1.05 -34.42
CA SER A 31 4.37 0.77 -34.14
C SER A 31 5.13 2.04 -33.79
N LEU A 32 5.87 2.03 -32.68
CA LEU A 32 6.79 3.13 -32.32
C LEU A 32 7.93 3.29 -33.33
N TYR A 33 8.30 2.22 -34.04
CA TYR A 33 9.35 2.27 -35.07
C TYR A 33 8.94 3.09 -36.30
N ASP A 34 7.62 3.19 -36.57
CA ASP A 34 7.10 3.87 -37.74
C ASP A 34 6.73 5.34 -37.44
N PHE A 35 6.89 5.77 -36.19
CA PHE A 35 6.60 7.13 -35.77
C PHE A 35 7.47 8.16 -36.52
N THR A 36 6.78 9.06 -37.21
CA THR A 36 7.37 10.20 -37.92
C THR A 36 6.47 11.42 -37.76
N LEU A 37 6.99 12.50 -37.19
CA LEU A 37 6.32 13.82 -37.11
C LEU A 37 7.24 14.90 -37.66
N LEU A 38 6.70 16.00 -38.18
CA LEU A 38 7.56 17.11 -38.61
C LEU A 38 8.30 17.68 -37.40
N TRP A 39 9.59 17.95 -37.58
CA TRP A 39 10.44 18.45 -36.50
C TRP A 39 9.97 19.80 -35.97
N ASP A 40 9.40 20.64 -36.85
CA ASP A 40 8.88 21.95 -36.46
C ASP A 40 7.56 21.84 -35.68
N ASP A 41 6.74 20.82 -35.93
CA ASP A 41 5.55 20.54 -35.12
C ASP A 41 5.96 20.14 -33.69
N LEU A 42 6.98 19.28 -33.56
CA LEU A 42 7.52 18.91 -32.24
C LEU A 42 8.06 20.13 -31.49
N LYS A 43 8.78 21.04 -32.18
CA LYS A 43 9.26 22.29 -31.57
C LYS A 43 8.13 23.22 -31.14
N ALA A 44 7.06 23.33 -31.92
CA ALA A 44 5.95 24.21 -31.62
C ALA A 44 5.28 23.84 -30.28
N GLU A 45 5.23 22.54 -29.98
CA GLU A 45 4.66 21.99 -28.75
C GLU A 45 5.66 21.96 -27.57
N ASP A 46 6.95 22.20 -27.81
CA ASP A 46 7.98 22.21 -26.77
C ASP A 46 8.06 23.55 -26.04
N THR A 47 7.21 23.74 -25.03
CA THR A 47 7.19 24.97 -24.23
C THR A 47 8.38 25.14 -23.28
N ASN A 48 9.14 24.07 -23.00
CA ASN A 48 10.14 24.04 -21.91
C ASN A 48 11.56 23.64 -22.36
N GLY A 49 11.81 23.52 -23.66
CA GLY A 49 13.11 23.08 -24.20
C GLY A 49 13.39 21.58 -23.96
N VAL A 50 12.35 20.80 -23.69
CA VAL A 50 12.37 19.37 -23.37
C VAL A 50 12.85 18.52 -24.55
N LEU A 51 12.51 18.93 -25.78
CA LEU A 51 12.84 18.21 -27.00
C LEU A 51 14.35 18.00 -27.13
N GLU A 52 15.14 19.01 -26.77
CA GLU A 52 16.59 18.95 -26.84
C GLU A 52 17.17 17.99 -25.79
N TYR A 53 16.62 17.95 -24.58
CA TYR A 53 17.02 16.98 -23.56
C TYR A 53 16.71 15.54 -23.99
N LEU A 54 15.53 15.30 -24.56
CA LEU A 54 15.15 14.00 -25.10
C LEU A 54 16.02 13.58 -26.30
N ARG A 55 16.48 14.56 -27.10
CA ARG A 55 17.44 14.36 -28.20
C ARG A 55 18.82 13.98 -27.68
N ILE A 56 19.32 14.67 -26.65
CA ILE A 56 20.59 14.34 -25.99
C ILE A 56 20.53 12.93 -25.38
N LYS A 57 19.36 12.54 -24.85
CA LYS A 57 19.11 11.18 -24.34
C LYS A 57 18.96 10.12 -25.44
N GLY A 58 18.93 10.51 -26.70
CA GLY A 58 18.77 9.61 -27.85
C GLY A 58 17.38 9.01 -27.99
N ILE A 59 16.39 9.50 -27.23
CA ILE A 59 15.00 9.02 -27.28
C ILE A 59 14.32 9.54 -28.54
N ILE A 60 14.52 10.83 -28.84
CA ILE A 60 14.00 11.47 -30.05
C ILE A 60 15.18 11.77 -30.97
N ASN A 61 15.07 11.34 -32.22
CA ASN A 61 16.08 11.54 -33.25
C ASN A 61 15.53 12.37 -34.40
N GLN A 62 16.41 13.15 -35.03
CA GLN A 62 16.09 13.93 -36.21
C GLN A 62 16.49 13.14 -37.46
N LYS A 63 15.53 12.90 -38.36
CA LYS A 63 15.72 12.23 -39.63
C LYS A 63 15.46 13.20 -40.77
N LYS A 64 16.48 13.42 -41.61
CA LYS A 64 16.37 14.20 -42.85
C LYS A 64 15.71 13.35 -43.92
N THR A 65 14.72 13.89 -44.63
CA THR A 65 14.07 13.21 -45.77
C THR A 65 13.81 14.23 -46.86
N ILE A 66 14.02 13.85 -48.11
CA ILE A 66 13.74 14.70 -49.27
C ILE A 66 12.29 14.48 -49.65
N LYS A 67 11.48 15.54 -49.63
CA LYS A 67 10.10 15.53 -50.11
C LYS A 67 10.06 16.24 -51.45
N THR A 68 9.62 15.53 -52.47
CA THR A 68 9.33 16.12 -53.78
C THR A 68 7.96 16.76 -53.74
N ARG A 69 7.88 18.04 -54.12
CA ARG A 69 6.62 18.75 -54.36
C ARG A 69 6.60 19.26 -55.79
N VAL A 70 5.45 19.15 -56.44
CA VAL A 70 5.23 19.73 -57.77
C VAL A 70 4.71 21.15 -57.57
N ILE A 71 5.44 22.13 -58.08
CA ILE A 71 5.01 23.52 -58.13
C ILE A 71 4.61 23.81 -59.57
N THR A 72 3.36 24.24 -59.76
CA THR A 72 2.87 24.65 -61.08
C THR A 72 2.97 26.17 -61.18
N GLU A 73 3.90 26.67 -61.99
CA GLU A 73 4.01 28.09 -62.33
C GLU A 73 3.93 28.25 -63.84
N TYR A 74 3.08 29.19 -64.31
CA TYR A 74 2.91 29.53 -65.73
C TYR A 74 2.64 28.32 -66.65
N GLU A 75 1.73 27.42 -66.25
CA GLU A 75 1.36 26.20 -67.02
C GLU A 75 2.50 25.18 -67.18
N THR A 76 3.62 25.37 -66.50
CA THR A 76 4.73 24.41 -66.41
C THR A 76 4.83 23.81 -65.01
N GLU A 77 4.93 22.48 -64.93
CA GLU A 77 5.16 21.75 -63.69
C GLU A 77 6.65 21.64 -63.41
N HIS A 78 7.08 22.17 -62.26
CA HIS A 78 8.44 22.03 -61.76
C HIS A 78 8.44 21.09 -60.56
N ILE A 79 9.28 20.06 -60.60
CA ILE A 79 9.54 19.21 -59.44
C ILE A 79 10.58 19.92 -58.58
N VAL A 80 10.20 20.27 -57.36
CA VAL A 80 11.11 20.85 -56.37
C VAL A 80 11.33 19.83 -55.26
N GLU A 81 12.60 19.50 -55.03
CA GLU A 81 13.02 18.71 -53.88
C GLU A 81 13.22 19.65 -52.69
N GLU A 82 12.47 19.41 -51.62
CA GLU A 82 12.59 20.15 -50.37
C GLU A 82 13.10 19.21 -49.28
N GLU A 83 14.17 19.63 -48.59
CA GLU A 83 14.68 18.89 -47.44
C GLU A 83 13.76 19.12 -46.25
N VAL A 84 13.11 18.06 -45.77
CA VAL A 84 12.20 18.08 -44.63
C VAL A 84 12.81 17.30 -43.47
N LEU A 85 12.64 17.86 -42.27
CA LEU A 85 13.12 17.26 -41.03
C LEU A 85 11.96 16.58 -40.31
N PHE A 86 12.13 15.30 -40.01
CA PHE A 86 11.19 14.53 -39.20
C PHE A 86 11.82 14.17 -37.85
N GLY A 87 11.02 14.19 -36.79
CA GLY A 87 11.32 13.54 -35.53
C GLY A 87 10.89 12.07 -35.56
N THR A 88 11.75 11.19 -35.05
CA THR A 88 11.52 9.76 -34.90
C THR A 88 11.84 9.35 -33.46
N ILE A 89 11.20 8.31 -32.94
CA ILE A 89 11.50 7.76 -31.61
C ILE A 89 12.44 6.57 -31.76
N ASP A 90 13.46 6.48 -30.90
CA ASP A 90 14.22 5.23 -30.68
C ASP A 90 13.53 4.44 -29.55
N PRO A 91 12.82 3.33 -29.87
CA PRO A 91 12.08 2.58 -28.86
C PRO A 91 13.00 1.97 -27.80
N LYS A 92 14.25 1.62 -28.15
CA LYS A 92 15.20 1.04 -27.21
C LYS A 92 15.63 2.07 -26.18
N GLN A 93 15.96 3.29 -26.61
CA GLN A 93 16.36 4.36 -25.69
C GLN A 93 15.21 4.85 -24.82
N LEU A 94 13.99 4.90 -25.38
CA LEU A 94 12.77 5.17 -24.61
C LEU A 94 12.59 4.14 -23.48
N ILE A 95 12.71 2.86 -23.80
CA ILE A 95 12.56 1.77 -22.84
C ILE A 95 13.65 1.76 -21.77
N ILE A 96 14.90 2.01 -22.15
CA ILE A 96 16.00 2.13 -21.18
C ILE A 96 15.71 3.28 -20.21
N SER A 97 15.35 4.46 -20.74
CA SER A 97 15.05 5.63 -19.92
C SER A 97 13.84 5.40 -19.02
N TRP A 98 12.83 4.71 -19.53
CA TRP A 98 11.66 4.27 -18.76
C TRP A 98 12.06 3.35 -17.60
N LEU A 99 12.81 2.27 -17.86
CA LEU A 99 13.26 1.31 -16.85
C LEU A 99 14.07 2.01 -15.75
N VAL A 100 15.05 2.81 -16.14
CA VAL A 100 15.89 3.60 -15.23
C VAL A 100 15.03 4.47 -14.31
N THR A 101 14.06 5.17 -14.89
CA THR A 101 13.18 6.08 -14.15
C THR A 101 12.24 5.34 -13.20
N VAL A 102 11.60 4.26 -13.63
CA VAL A 102 10.67 3.47 -12.80
C VAL A 102 11.40 2.81 -11.63
N TYR A 103 12.58 2.24 -11.86
CA TYR A 103 13.39 1.68 -10.77
C TYR A 103 13.81 2.75 -9.78
N ASN A 104 14.33 3.88 -10.25
CA ASN A 104 14.77 4.97 -9.38
C ASN A 104 13.62 5.49 -8.51
N ARG A 105 12.43 5.72 -9.08
CA ARG A 105 11.23 6.11 -8.32
C ARG A 105 10.77 5.06 -7.31
N SER A 106 11.02 3.79 -7.57
CA SER A 106 10.74 2.70 -6.61
C SER A 106 11.77 2.57 -5.47
N GLY A 107 12.81 3.41 -5.46
CA GLY A 107 13.91 3.31 -4.51
C GLY A 107 14.94 2.21 -4.83
N LYS A 108 14.90 1.68 -6.06
CA LYS A 108 15.85 0.68 -6.57
C LYS A 108 16.80 1.34 -7.56
N ASN A 109 18.06 0.92 -7.60
CA ASN A 109 19.02 1.39 -8.60
C ASN A 109 19.30 0.31 -9.63
N LEU A 110 19.18 0.66 -10.90
CA LEU A 110 19.58 -0.19 -12.01
C LEU A 110 21.09 -0.08 -12.24
N THR A 111 21.75 -1.22 -12.47
CA THR A 111 23.16 -1.24 -12.90
C THR A 111 23.23 -1.34 -14.42
N GLU A 112 24.33 -0.86 -14.99
CA GLU A 112 24.57 -0.97 -16.44
C GLU A 112 24.59 -2.43 -16.91
N THR A 113 25.12 -3.34 -16.08
CA THR A 113 25.11 -4.78 -16.31
C THR A 113 23.71 -5.36 -16.46
N TYR A 114 22.76 -4.79 -15.71
CA TYR A 114 21.38 -5.23 -15.71
C TYR A 114 20.65 -4.70 -16.95
N LEU A 115 20.93 -3.47 -17.40
CA LEU A 115 20.41 -2.92 -18.67
C LEU A 115 20.86 -3.73 -19.90
N ARG A 116 22.02 -4.38 -19.86
CA ARG A 116 22.50 -5.26 -20.94
C ARG A 116 21.68 -6.53 -21.11
N GLN A 117 20.82 -6.87 -20.16
CA GLN A 117 19.92 -8.04 -20.21
C GLN A 117 18.64 -7.75 -21.01
N LEU A 118 18.43 -6.52 -21.47
CA LEU A 118 17.32 -6.16 -22.34
C LEU A 118 17.47 -6.86 -23.70
N GLU A 119 16.59 -7.81 -24.00
CA GLU A 119 16.55 -8.47 -25.30
C GLU A 119 15.53 -7.79 -26.22
N ASN A 120 15.89 -7.62 -27.49
CA ASN A 120 14.99 -7.12 -28.53
C ASN A 120 14.36 -8.31 -29.28
N LYS A 121 13.02 -8.34 -29.35
CA LYS A 121 12.24 -9.23 -30.22
C LYS A 121 11.47 -8.37 -31.23
N ALA A 122 11.01 -8.97 -32.33
CA ALA A 122 10.42 -8.25 -33.46
C ALA A 122 9.38 -7.18 -33.09
N ASN A 123 8.54 -7.45 -32.08
CA ASN A 123 7.42 -6.58 -31.70
C ASN A 123 7.49 -6.08 -30.24
N TYR A 124 8.48 -6.50 -29.46
CA TYR A 124 8.59 -6.18 -28.04
C TYR A 124 10.02 -6.30 -27.52
N PHE A 125 10.33 -5.59 -26.44
CA PHE A 125 11.54 -5.82 -25.66
C PHE A 125 11.21 -6.67 -24.44
N THR A 126 12.15 -7.49 -24.00
CA THR A 126 11.96 -8.31 -22.80
C THR A 126 13.08 -8.09 -21.81
N PHE A 127 12.70 -8.04 -20.54
CA PHE A 127 13.56 -7.60 -19.47
C PHE A 127 13.33 -8.44 -18.19
N PRO A 128 14.35 -9.16 -17.67
CA PRO A 128 14.20 -9.96 -16.46
C PRO A 128 14.22 -9.10 -15.20
N ILE A 129 13.19 -9.21 -14.38
CA ILE A 129 13.03 -8.63 -13.05
C ILE A 129 13.21 -9.70 -11.98
N GLU A 130 13.93 -9.35 -10.92
CA GLU A 130 14.03 -10.20 -9.74
C GLU A 130 12.78 -10.04 -8.87
N VAL A 131 12.15 -11.18 -8.57
CA VAL A 131 11.00 -11.31 -7.69
C VAL A 131 11.30 -12.38 -6.64
N GLY A 132 11.77 -11.96 -5.47
CA GLY A 132 12.24 -12.91 -4.45
C GLY A 132 13.50 -13.64 -4.93
N GLU A 133 13.45 -14.98 -4.98
CA GLU A 133 14.53 -15.82 -5.52
C GLU A 133 14.36 -16.13 -7.03
N ASP A 134 13.22 -15.77 -7.63
CA ASP A 134 12.90 -16.05 -9.03
C ASP A 134 13.11 -14.84 -9.96
N LYS A 135 13.19 -15.13 -11.27
CA LYS A 135 13.23 -14.12 -12.33
C LYS A 135 11.96 -14.19 -13.16
N VAL A 136 11.30 -13.05 -13.31
CA VAL A 136 10.12 -12.87 -14.16
C VAL A 136 10.53 -11.98 -15.33
N ASN A 137 9.90 -12.12 -16.49
CA ASN A 137 10.17 -11.22 -17.61
C ASN A 137 9.05 -10.17 -17.72
N ILE A 138 9.44 -8.88 -17.73
CA ILE A 138 8.60 -7.78 -18.21
C ILE A 138 8.71 -7.78 -19.73
N ASN A 139 7.57 -7.77 -20.42
CA ASN A 139 7.52 -7.65 -21.87
C ASN A 139 6.96 -6.28 -22.22
N LEU A 140 7.73 -5.51 -22.99
CA LEU A 140 7.52 -4.12 -23.38
C LEU A 140 7.12 -4.08 -24.85
N ILE A 141 5.82 -4.03 -25.14
CA ILE A 141 5.31 -4.07 -26.53
C ILE A 141 5.55 -2.71 -27.20
N VAL A 142 6.13 -2.72 -28.41
CA VAL A 142 6.45 -1.50 -29.18
C VAL A 142 5.81 -1.50 -30.58
N LYS A 143 5.18 -2.60 -30.96
CA LYS A 143 4.43 -2.79 -32.20
C LYS A 143 3.28 -3.77 -31.95
N ASP A 144 2.14 -3.52 -32.59
CA ASP A 144 0.99 -4.43 -32.52
C ASP A 144 1.36 -5.85 -32.93
N LEU A 145 0.83 -6.81 -32.18
CA LEU A 145 0.93 -8.22 -32.51
C LEU A 145 -0.19 -8.54 -33.50
N ASP A 146 0.10 -8.39 -34.80
CA ASP A 146 -0.76 -8.89 -35.86
C ASP A 146 -1.07 -10.38 -35.59
N GLU A 147 -2.35 -10.78 -35.69
CA GLU A 147 -2.89 -12.13 -35.44
C GLU A 147 -3.36 -12.49 -34.03
N SER A 148 -3.92 -11.55 -33.28
CA SER A 148 -4.68 -11.91 -32.09
C SER A 148 -6.12 -11.43 -32.24
N GLU A 149 -7.12 -12.31 -32.03
CA GLU A 149 -8.58 -12.01 -31.99
C GLU A 149 -8.99 -10.91 -30.96
N TYR A 150 -8.01 -10.26 -30.35
CA TYR A 150 -8.08 -9.42 -29.15
C TYR A 150 -8.02 -7.91 -29.48
N VAL A 151 -7.93 -7.53 -30.76
CA VAL A 151 -7.93 -6.13 -31.26
C VAL A 151 -9.25 -5.39 -30.94
N SER A 152 -10.34 -6.10 -30.62
CA SER A 152 -11.68 -5.50 -30.49
C SER A 152 -11.94 -4.67 -29.21
N LYS A 153 -10.98 -4.60 -28.26
CA LYS A 153 -11.12 -3.82 -27.01
C LYS A 153 -10.02 -2.79 -26.75
N GLN A 154 -9.13 -2.60 -27.71
CA GLN A 154 -8.07 -1.59 -27.65
C GLN A 154 -8.62 -0.29 -28.26
N GLU A 155 -8.74 0.77 -27.45
CA GLU A 155 -8.93 2.15 -27.93
C GLU A 155 -7.77 2.52 -28.85
N ASN A 156 -8.02 3.32 -29.91
CA ASN A 156 -7.01 3.76 -30.86
C ASN A 156 -5.81 4.42 -30.16
N SER A 157 -4.81 3.61 -29.79
CA SER A 157 -3.62 4.07 -29.08
C SER A 157 -2.46 3.09 -29.18
N ILE A 158 -1.23 3.63 -29.13
CA ILE A 158 -0.03 2.82 -29.00
C ILE A 158 0.03 2.28 -27.57
N TYR A 159 -0.32 1.01 -27.42
CA TYR A 159 -0.19 0.30 -26.16
C TYR A 159 1.25 -0.18 -25.95
N VAL A 160 2.00 0.53 -25.11
CA VAL A 160 3.15 -0.12 -24.47
C VAL A 160 2.57 -0.97 -23.33
N SER A 161 2.34 -2.26 -23.60
CA SER A 161 2.04 -3.24 -22.54
C SER A 161 3.34 -3.65 -21.89
N PHE A 162 3.34 -3.78 -20.57
CA PHE A 162 4.53 -4.08 -19.77
C PHE A 162 4.51 -5.49 -19.17
N ILE A 163 3.38 -6.22 -19.13
CA ILE A 163 3.25 -7.40 -18.25
C ILE A 163 2.48 -8.56 -18.88
N GLY A 164 3.10 -9.77 -18.84
CA GLY A 164 2.45 -11.06 -19.09
C GLY A 164 3.36 -12.12 -19.71
N ASN A 165 3.13 -13.40 -19.37
CA ASN A 165 3.58 -14.51 -20.23
C ASN A 165 2.72 -14.49 -21.49
N LEU A 166 3.34 -14.51 -22.67
CA LEU A 166 2.61 -14.71 -23.92
C LEU A 166 2.05 -16.14 -23.94
N PRO A 167 0.77 -16.39 -24.30
CA PRO A 167 -0.27 -15.46 -24.78
C PRO A 167 -1.17 -14.84 -23.68
N LEU A 168 -1.78 -13.68 -24.02
CA LEU A 168 -2.16 -12.58 -23.12
C LEU A 168 -3.61 -12.67 -22.55
N LYS A 169 -3.82 -12.21 -21.31
CA LYS A 169 -5.15 -11.86 -20.75
C LYS A 169 -5.28 -10.34 -20.64
N THR A 170 -6.40 -9.75 -21.10
CA THR A 170 -6.66 -8.29 -21.16
C THR A 170 -6.54 -7.58 -19.80
N ASP A 171 -6.71 -8.28 -18.70
CA ASP A 171 -6.66 -7.70 -17.35
C ASP A 171 -5.22 -7.52 -16.83
N SER A 172 -4.21 -7.84 -17.66
CA SER A 172 -2.77 -7.78 -17.31
C SER A 172 -2.02 -6.62 -17.97
N TYR A 173 -2.72 -5.65 -18.56
CA TYR A 173 -2.11 -4.49 -19.21
C TYR A 173 -2.05 -3.28 -18.28
N ILE A 174 -1.00 -2.47 -18.40
CA ILE A 174 -0.92 -1.13 -17.80
C ILE A 174 -0.42 -0.14 -18.84
N HIS A 175 -0.87 1.12 -18.76
CA HIS A 175 -0.36 2.20 -19.61
C HIS A 175 1.07 2.60 -19.21
N TRP A 176 1.88 3.05 -20.17
CA TRP A 176 3.30 3.39 -19.97
C TRP A 176 3.54 4.48 -18.93
N PHE A 177 2.62 5.43 -18.85
CA PHE A 177 2.63 6.53 -17.89
C PHE A 177 2.24 6.11 -16.47
N TYR A 178 1.57 4.95 -16.30
CA TYR A 178 1.00 4.57 -15.00
C TYR A 178 2.01 4.53 -13.85
N PRO A 179 3.24 3.98 -14.01
CA PRO A 179 4.25 3.99 -12.96
C PRO A 179 4.82 5.37 -12.61
N PHE A 180 4.49 6.41 -13.39
CA PHE A 180 4.94 7.79 -13.17
C PHE A 180 3.88 8.71 -12.56
N THR A 181 2.61 8.27 -12.50
CA THR A 181 1.46 9.08 -12.02
C THR A 181 1.67 9.72 -10.65
N GLU A 182 2.37 9.04 -9.74
CA GLU A 182 2.83 9.57 -8.46
C GLU A 182 4.08 8.84 -7.97
N MET A 183 4.78 9.41 -6.98
CA MET A 183 6.02 8.82 -6.45
C MET A 183 5.82 7.38 -5.93
N SER A 184 4.65 7.08 -5.38
CA SER A 184 4.30 5.74 -4.89
C SER A 184 3.87 4.76 -6.00
N ALA A 185 3.57 5.23 -7.20
CA ALA A 185 3.05 4.41 -8.30
C ALA A 185 4.07 3.38 -8.78
N ALA A 186 5.35 3.75 -8.88
CA ALA A 186 6.43 2.82 -9.23
C ALA A 186 6.58 1.68 -8.19
N PHE A 187 6.43 1.98 -6.90
CA PHE A 187 6.43 0.97 -5.85
C PHE A 187 5.24 0.01 -5.98
N ARG A 188 4.04 0.56 -6.22
CA ARG A 188 2.83 -0.26 -6.46
C ARG A 188 2.94 -1.12 -7.70
N PHE A 189 3.57 -0.61 -8.76
CA PHE A 189 3.85 -1.36 -9.98
C PHE A 189 4.67 -2.61 -9.71
N PHE A 190 5.81 -2.50 -9.02
CA PHE A 190 6.63 -3.67 -8.65
C PHE A 190 5.93 -4.60 -7.66
N THR A 191 5.10 -4.06 -6.77
CA THR A 191 4.26 -4.89 -5.88
C THR A 191 3.25 -5.69 -6.69
N TRP A 192 2.59 -5.06 -7.66
CA TRP A 192 1.64 -5.71 -8.54
C TRP A 192 2.29 -6.80 -9.38
N ILE A 193 3.46 -6.53 -9.98
CA ILE A 193 4.28 -7.53 -10.68
C ILE A 193 4.52 -8.76 -9.81
N ASN A 194 5.03 -8.55 -8.59
CA ASN A 194 5.36 -9.61 -7.65
C ASN A 194 4.11 -10.45 -7.33
N GLU A 195 2.97 -9.78 -7.12
CA GLU A 195 1.71 -10.49 -6.93
C GLU A 195 1.24 -11.21 -8.19
N GLN A 196 1.47 -10.71 -9.41
CA GLN A 196 1.03 -11.40 -10.62
C GLN A 196 1.88 -12.62 -10.97
N SER A 197 3.18 -12.58 -10.71
CA SER A 197 4.11 -13.69 -10.97
C SER A 197 3.92 -14.90 -10.07
N LYS A 198 3.32 -14.69 -8.91
CA LYS A 198 2.90 -15.75 -7.99
C LYS A 198 1.94 -16.74 -8.67
N PRO A 199 2.17 -18.07 -8.59
CA PRO A 199 1.25 -19.09 -9.07
C PRO A 199 -0.17 -18.85 -8.56
N VAL A 200 -1.21 -19.19 -9.34
CA VAL A 200 -2.62 -18.99 -8.91
C VAL A 200 -2.89 -19.59 -7.53
N LEU A 201 -2.33 -20.78 -7.24
CA LEU A 201 -2.46 -21.41 -5.93
C LEU A 201 -1.77 -20.60 -4.82
N SER A 202 -0.65 -19.93 -5.09
CA SER A 202 0.03 -19.05 -4.13
C SER A 202 -0.78 -17.77 -3.80
N LYS A 203 -1.77 -17.39 -4.63
CA LYS A 203 -2.73 -16.30 -4.37
C LYS A 203 -3.90 -16.69 -3.46
N ILE A 204 -4.05 -17.98 -3.13
CA ILE A 204 -5.13 -18.44 -2.22
C ILE A 204 -4.73 -18.18 -0.77
N TYR A 205 -5.27 -17.14 -0.13
CA TYR A 205 -5.01 -16.84 1.27
C TYR A 205 -6.21 -16.17 1.93
N SER A 206 -6.25 -16.24 3.24
CA SER A 206 -7.09 -15.39 4.08
C SER A 206 -6.26 -14.21 4.59
N PHE A 207 -6.88 -13.12 5.00
CA PHE A 207 -6.13 -11.96 5.50
C PHE A 207 -6.85 -11.23 6.63
N ILE A 208 -6.06 -10.50 7.40
CA ILE A 208 -6.51 -9.51 8.40
C ILE A 208 -5.95 -8.16 7.98
N ASN A 209 -6.80 -7.14 7.95
CA ASN A 209 -6.37 -5.77 7.74
C ASN A 209 -5.87 -5.18 9.05
N ILE A 210 -4.71 -4.54 9.00
CA ILE A 210 -4.17 -3.74 10.09
C ILE A 210 -4.77 -2.33 9.95
N PRO A 211 -5.50 -1.82 10.95
CA PRO A 211 -6.01 -0.45 10.89
C PRO A 211 -4.85 0.56 10.77
N SER A 212 -4.91 1.42 9.74
CA SER A 212 -3.80 2.29 9.34
C SER A 212 -3.47 3.38 10.37
N ASP A 213 -4.42 3.73 11.23
CA ASP A 213 -4.31 4.76 12.24
C ASP A 213 -3.70 4.27 13.57
N LEU A 214 -3.39 2.98 13.68
CA LEU A 214 -2.72 2.43 14.86
C LEU A 214 -1.24 2.82 14.90
N GLU A 215 -0.79 3.22 16.09
CA GLU A 215 0.62 3.46 16.38
C GLU A 215 1.43 2.17 16.26
N LYS A 216 2.74 2.29 16.00
CA LYS A 216 3.63 1.13 15.78
C LYS A 216 3.56 0.09 16.89
N ALA A 217 3.52 0.53 18.15
CA ALA A 217 3.43 -0.36 19.31
C ALA A 217 2.12 -1.15 19.33
N ASP A 218 1.00 -0.54 18.93
CA ASP A 218 -0.30 -1.22 18.82
C ASP A 218 -0.34 -2.19 17.64
N ARG A 219 0.32 -1.87 16.52
CA ARG A 219 0.46 -2.78 15.37
C ARG A 219 1.21 -4.06 15.76
N GLU A 220 2.27 -3.95 16.56
CA GLU A 220 3.01 -5.11 17.09
C GLU A 220 2.12 -6.01 17.97
N GLN A 221 1.20 -5.42 18.74
CA GLN A 221 0.25 -6.18 19.56
C GLN A 221 -0.72 -7.03 18.72
N LEU A 222 -1.07 -6.62 17.50
CA LEU A 222 -1.95 -7.40 16.63
C LEU A 222 -1.33 -8.76 16.25
N PHE A 223 -0.02 -8.83 16.05
CA PHE A 223 0.66 -10.10 15.77
C PHE A 223 0.61 -11.04 16.98
N VAL A 224 0.75 -10.48 18.19
CA VAL A 224 0.58 -11.25 19.43
C VAL A 224 -0.84 -11.80 19.54
N LEU A 225 -1.86 -10.99 19.21
CA LEU A 225 -3.26 -11.44 19.20
C LEU A 225 -3.49 -12.56 18.20
N LEU A 226 -2.99 -12.41 16.97
CA LEU A 226 -3.13 -13.40 15.92
C LEU A 226 -2.50 -14.73 16.35
N LYS A 227 -1.27 -14.69 16.86
CA LYS A 227 -0.58 -15.87 17.40
C LYS A 227 -1.41 -16.53 18.51
N MET A 228 -1.84 -15.76 19.52
CA MET A 228 -2.66 -16.29 20.61
C MET A 228 -3.97 -16.90 20.10
N TYR A 229 -4.59 -16.30 19.10
CA TYR A 229 -5.84 -16.79 18.53
C TYR A 229 -5.62 -18.11 17.80
N ILE A 230 -4.60 -18.20 16.94
CA ILE A 230 -4.25 -19.42 16.20
C ILE A 230 -3.85 -20.55 17.16
N GLU A 231 -3.08 -20.25 18.21
CA GLU A 231 -2.73 -21.23 19.25
C GLU A 231 -3.97 -21.77 19.99
N ASN A 232 -5.01 -20.94 20.18
CA ASN A 232 -6.28 -21.39 20.75
C ASN A 232 -7.12 -22.26 19.78
N LEU A 233 -6.76 -22.31 18.49
CA LEU A 233 -7.34 -23.22 17.48
C LEU A 233 -6.55 -24.54 17.39
N ASP A 234 -5.80 -24.91 18.43
CA ASP A 234 -4.96 -26.12 18.52
C ASP A 234 -3.76 -26.16 17.56
N TYR A 235 -3.40 -25.03 16.94
CA TYR A 235 -2.17 -24.93 16.15
C TYR A 235 -0.95 -24.70 17.04
N GLN A 236 0.16 -25.34 16.72
CA GLN A 236 1.43 -25.16 17.41
C GLN A 236 2.36 -24.30 16.57
N ARG A 237 2.94 -23.25 17.17
CA ARG A 237 3.93 -22.40 16.50
C ARG A 237 5.24 -23.15 16.32
N VAL A 238 5.70 -23.27 15.08
CA VAL A 238 6.94 -23.95 14.69
C VAL A 238 7.72 -23.10 13.68
N ASN A 239 8.14 -21.92 14.15
CA ASN A 239 8.80 -20.94 13.29
C ASN A 239 10.28 -21.27 13.07
N LYS A 240 10.55 -22.26 12.22
CA LYS A 240 11.89 -22.63 11.76
C LYS A 240 11.88 -22.94 10.26
N PRO A 241 12.97 -22.64 9.53
CA PRO A 241 13.07 -22.87 8.09
C PRO A 241 12.75 -24.32 7.65
N GLU A 242 13.12 -25.30 8.48
CA GLU A 242 12.86 -26.73 8.23
C GLU A 242 11.36 -27.06 8.06
N PHE A 243 10.47 -26.27 8.66
CA PHE A 243 9.01 -26.45 8.56
C PHE A 243 8.36 -25.64 7.44
N PHE A 244 9.13 -24.77 6.77
CA PHE A 244 8.63 -23.98 5.63
C PHE A 244 8.62 -24.80 4.34
N ARG A 245 9.47 -25.83 4.25
CA ARG A 245 9.61 -26.69 3.08
C ARG A 245 8.68 -27.92 3.16
N PRO A 246 8.21 -28.44 2.00
CA PRO A 246 8.50 -27.98 0.64
C PRO A 246 7.67 -26.77 0.18
N GLU A 247 6.68 -26.34 0.96
CA GLU A 247 5.64 -25.41 0.50
C GLU A 247 6.17 -24.01 0.17
N SER A 248 7.22 -23.53 0.84
CA SER A 248 7.87 -22.26 0.50
C SER A 248 8.41 -22.25 -0.93
N LEU A 249 9.00 -23.36 -1.38
CA LEU A 249 9.54 -23.51 -2.73
C LEU A 249 8.45 -23.75 -3.76
N GLU A 250 7.50 -24.64 -3.48
CA GLU A 250 6.44 -25.00 -4.44
C GLU A 250 5.49 -23.85 -4.77
N TYR A 251 5.27 -22.94 -3.80
CA TYR A 251 4.34 -21.84 -3.94
C TYR A 251 5.02 -20.46 -3.99
N LEU A 252 6.34 -20.41 -4.21
CA LEU A 252 7.15 -19.20 -4.36
C LEU A 252 7.01 -18.21 -3.19
N PHE A 253 7.04 -18.72 -1.96
CA PHE A 253 7.15 -17.90 -0.75
C PHE A 253 8.62 -17.84 -0.33
N ALA A 254 9.24 -16.67 -0.48
CA ALA A 254 10.58 -16.46 0.06
C ALA A 254 10.56 -16.71 1.58
N GLU A 255 11.45 -17.56 2.08
CA GLU A 255 11.49 -17.93 3.50
C GLU A 255 11.69 -16.71 4.41
N SER A 256 12.34 -15.65 3.89
CA SER A 256 12.54 -14.37 4.56
C SER A 256 11.26 -13.55 4.76
N GLU A 257 10.20 -13.82 3.97
CA GLU A 257 8.90 -13.16 4.08
C GLU A 257 7.97 -13.85 5.09
N ILE A 258 8.24 -15.12 5.42
CA ILE A 258 7.45 -15.90 6.37
C ILE A 258 7.75 -15.41 7.79
N LYS A 259 6.78 -14.74 8.41
CA LYS A 259 6.91 -14.22 9.77
C LYS A 259 6.74 -15.30 10.82
N ASP A 260 5.79 -16.21 10.62
CA ASP A 260 5.54 -17.33 11.50
C ASP A 260 4.95 -18.53 10.75
N CYS A 261 5.25 -19.72 11.25
CA CYS A 261 4.66 -20.99 10.79
C CYS A 261 3.94 -21.67 11.95
N PHE A 262 2.76 -22.22 11.67
CA PHE A 262 1.93 -22.95 12.62
C PHE A 262 1.51 -24.29 12.03
N ILE A 263 1.56 -25.35 12.83
CA ILE A 263 1.14 -26.69 12.42
C ILE A 263 0.08 -27.23 13.38
N ASN A 264 -1.00 -27.76 12.81
CA ASN A 264 -1.98 -28.58 13.51
C ASN A 264 -1.75 -30.04 13.11
N ASN A 265 -1.04 -30.78 13.96
CA ASN A 265 -0.69 -32.18 13.74
C ASN A 265 -1.92 -33.11 13.70
N LYS A 266 -3.05 -32.73 14.32
CA LYS A 266 -4.26 -33.57 14.35
C LYS A 266 -4.99 -33.55 13.00
N GLU A 267 -4.98 -32.39 12.35
CA GLU A 267 -5.67 -32.17 11.07
C GLU A 267 -4.74 -32.20 9.87
N ASN A 268 -3.44 -32.43 10.10
CA ASN A 268 -2.39 -32.35 9.08
C ASN A 268 -2.43 -31.02 8.29
N LYS A 269 -2.62 -29.93 9.03
CA LYS A 269 -2.70 -28.57 8.48
C LYS A 269 -1.50 -27.74 8.88
N LYS A 270 -1.09 -26.84 7.98
CA LYS A 270 -0.01 -25.88 8.20
C LYS A 270 -0.49 -24.48 7.78
N LEU A 271 -0.05 -23.47 8.51
CA LEU A 271 -0.31 -22.07 8.18
C LEU A 271 1.01 -21.31 8.09
N PHE A 272 1.18 -20.52 7.04
CA PHE A 272 2.19 -19.47 6.97
C PHE A 272 1.56 -18.11 7.19
N ILE A 273 2.20 -17.29 8.01
CA ILE A 273 1.85 -15.89 8.21
C ILE A 273 2.87 -15.03 7.47
N ILE A 274 2.38 -14.21 6.55
CA ILE A 274 3.18 -13.26 5.78
C ILE A 274 2.67 -11.86 6.04
N LEU A 275 3.59 -10.90 6.20
CA LEU A 275 3.24 -9.49 6.39
C LEU A 275 3.42 -8.73 5.08
N LYS A 276 2.34 -8.15 4.58
CA LYS A 276 2.31 -7.35 3.35
C LYS A 276 1.70 -5.98 3.67
N ASN A 277 2.55 -4.99 3.89
CA ASN A 277 2.15 -3.61 4.24
C ASN A 277 1.18 -3.58 5.44
N ASP A 278 -0.05 -3.11 5.23
CA ASP A 278 -1.12 -3.03 6.22
C ASP A 278 -2.01 -4.29 6.25
N ARG A 279 -1.51 -5.44 5.76
CA ARG A 279 -2.25 -6.71 5.78
C ARG A 279 -1.38 -7.84 6.30
N ILE A 280 -2.01 -8.69 7.10
CA ILE A 280 -1.44 -9.97 7.51
C ILE A 280 -2.11 -11.03 6.65
N GLU A 281 -1.33 -11.71 5.82
CA GLU A 281 -1.78 -12.82 4.97
C GLU A 281 -1.56 -14.15 5.70
N ILE A 282 -2.57 -15.00 5.66
CA ILE A 282 -2.56 -16.34 6.23
C ILE A 282 -2.75 -17.33 5.09
N HIS A 283 -1.69 -18.08 4.80
CA HIS A 283 -1.68 -19.11 3.77
C HIS A 283 -1.88 -20.47 4.41
N SER A 284 -2.95 -21.17 4.05
CA SER A 284 -3.30 -22.47 4.61
C SER A 284 -2.88 -23.61 3.68
N PHE A 285 -2.38 -24.68 4.28
CA PHE A 285 -1.98 -25.91 3.62
C PHE A 285 -2.64 -27.08 4.34
N SER A 286 -3.24 -27.99 3.57
CA SER A 286 -3.82 -29.24 4.06
C SER A 286 -3.10 -30.37 3.36
N GLU A 287 -2.50 -31.29 4.11
CA GLU A 287 -1.71 -32.40 3.55
C GLU A 287 -0.57 -31.92 2.63
N GLY A 288 0.02 -30.76 2.94
CA GLY A 288 1.07 -30.12 2.14
C GLY A 288 0.57 -29.34 0.92
N ILE A 289 -0.72 -29.42 0.60
CA ILE A 289 -1.31 -28.74 -0.55
C ILE A 289 -1.99 -27.44 -0.10
N LYS A 290 -1.69 -26.35 -0.82
CA LYS A 290 -2.28 -25.05 -0.55
C LYS A 290 -3.79 -25.07 -0.81
N SER A 291 -4.58 -24.62 0.15
CA SER A 291 -6.05 -24.69 0.08
C SER A 291 -6.72 -23.51 0.77
N SER A 292 -7.95 -23.22 0.34
CA SER A 292 -8.83 -22.31 1.06
C SER A 292 -9.42 -23.03 2.27
N ASP A 293 -8.94 -22.70 3.47
CA ASP A 293 -9.49 -23.27 4.71
C ASP A 293 -10.64 -22.39 5.23
N MET A 294 -11.88 -22.85 5.03
CA MET A 294 -13.09 -22.14 5.49
C MET A 294 -13.15 -21.94 7.00
N GLU A 295 -12.59 -22.86 7.79
CA GLU A 295 -12.55 -22.73 9.25
C GLU A 295 -11.63 -21.58 9.65
N ILE A 296 -10.45 -21.54 9.04
CA ILE A 296 -9.50 -20.45 9.24
C ILE A 296 -10.09 -19.12 8.75
N SER A 297 -10.72 -19.07 7.56
CA SER A 297 -11.38 -17.87 7.06
C SER A 297 -12.43 -17.35 8.05
N TYR A 298 -13.31 -18.21 8.54
CA TYR A 298 -14.31 -17.86 9.56
C TYR A 298 -13.67 -17.30 10.83
N HIS A 299 -12.62 -17.95 11.32
CA HIS A 299 -11.95 -17.54 12.55
C HIS A 299 -11.19 -16.22 12.41
N LEU A 300 -10.59 -15.97 11.25
CA LEU A 300 -9.91 -14.72 10.94
C LEU A 300 -10.91 -13.57 10.78
N GLU A 301 -12.08 -13.80 10.21
CA GLU A 301 -13.17 -12.82 10.19
C GLU A 301 -13.58 -12.43 11.63
N LYS A 302 -13.76 -13.41 12.52
CA LYS A 302 -14.07 -13.13 13.93
C LYS A 302 -12.93 -12.44 14.67
N LEU A 303 -11.69 -12.70 14.30
CA LEU A 303 -10.55 -11.97 14.84
C LEU A 303 -10.50 -10.53 14.32
N GLN A 304 -10.81 -10.27 13.05
CA GLN A 304 -10.96 -8.92 12.52
C GLN A 304 -12.02 -8.13 13.28
N GLU A 305 -13.21 -8.71 13.50
CA GLU A 305 -14.28 -8.09 14.31
C GLU A 305 -13.78 -7.70 15.73
N TRP A 306 -12.99 -8.58 16.35
CA TRP A 306 -12.39 -8.30 17.66
C TRP A 306 -11.39 -7.14 17.61
N ILE A 307 -10.52 -7.14 16.60
CA ILE A 307 -9.53 -6.08 16.37
C ILE A 307 -10.23 -4.74 16.18
N ASP A 308 -11.25 -4.68 15.32
CA ASP A 308 -11.99 -3.45 15.02
C ASP A 308 -12.71 -2.90 16.27
N MET A 309 -13.34 -3.78 17.05
CA MET A 309 -13.97 -3.43 18.32
C MET A 309 -12.95 -2.85 19.32
N LYS A 310 -11.77 -3.47 19.44
CA LYS A 310 -10.70 -3.03 20.33
C LYS A 310 -10.06 -1.73 19.86
N ALA A 311 -9.82 -1.58 18.57
CA ALA A 311 -9.30 -0.35 17.96
C ALA A 311 -10.26 0.82 18.20
N ASN A 312 -11.56 0.64 17.99
CA ASN A 312 -12.56 1.67 18.28
C ASN A 312 -12.59 2.04 19.77
N SER A 313 -12.46 1.06 20.67
CA SER A 313 -12.38 1.31 22.11
C SER A 313 -11.13 2.12 22.47
N ASN A 314 -9.98 1.77 21.88
CA ASN A 314 -8.72 2.51 22.07
C ASN A 314 -8.85 3.95 21.56
N ARG A 315 -9.40 4.16 20.36
CA ARG A 315 -9.65 5.50 19.79
C ARG A 315 -10.48 6.37 20.73
N LYS A 316 -11.56 5.82 21.31
CA LYS A 316 -12.41 6.55 22.27
C LYS A 316 -11.65 6.95 23.53
N ILE A 317 -10.80 6.07 24.05
CA ILE A 317 -9.96 6.34 25.22
C ILE A 317 -8.93 7.43 24.90
N LEU A 318 -8.20 7.28 23.79
CA LEU A 318 -7.20 8.25 23.34
C LEU A 318 -7.81 9.62 23.03
N HIS A 319 -9.00 9.66 22.42
CA HIS A 319 -9.72 10.91 22.21
C HIS A 319 -10.04 11.61 23.54
N LYS A 320 -10.54 10.86 24.53
CA LYS A 320 -10.80 11.43 25.86
C LYS A 320 -9.52 11.94 26.52
N ILE A 321 -8.40 11.22 26.38
CA ILE A 321 -7.11 11.68 26.90
C ILE A 321 -6.67 12.98 26.21
N LYS A 322 -6.75 13.04 24.87
CA LYS A 322 -6.36 14.21 24.07
C LYS A 322 -7.26 15.42 24.30
N ALA A 323 -8.57 15.21 24.49
CA ALA A 323 -9.55 16.26 24.75
C ALA A 323 -9.61 16.69 26.22
N SER A 324 -9.16 15.85 27.15
CA SER A 324 -9.10 16.21 28.56
C SER A 324 -7.95 17.18 28.86
N LEU A 325 -8.05 17.91 29.97
CA LEU A 325 -6.91 18.59 30.61
C LEU A 325 -5.75 17.61 30.99
N GLY A 326 -5.94 16.31 30.75
CA GLY A 326 -5.08 15.19 31.12
C GLY A 326 -3.70 15.14 30.46
N LYS A 327 -3.41 16.00 29.47
CA LYS A 327 -2.02 16.24 29.03
C LYS A 327 -1.13 16.73 30.19
N ASP A 328 -1.74 17.34 31.21
CA ASP A 328 -1.08 17.89 32.39
C ASP A 328 -1.55 17.21 33.69
N LEU A 329 -1.62 15.88 33.71
CA LEU A 329 -2.05 15.13 34.92
C LEU A 329 -1.20 15.48 36.15
N LEU A 330 0.10 15.76 35.96
CA LEU A 330 1.01 16.25 37.00
C LEU A 330 0.60 17.62 37.58
N LYS A 331 -0.08 18.47 36.80
CA LYS A 331 -0.60 19.77 37.27
C LYS A 331 -1.95 19.65 37.96
N MET A 332 -2.72 18.59 37.72
CA MET A 332 -3.99 18.35 38.41
C MET A 332 -3.80 17.87 39.85
N ILE A 333 -2.74 17.09 40.12
CA ILE A 333 -2.49 16.54 41.45
C ILE A 333 -2.39 17.64 42.53
N PRO A 334 -1.60 18.72 42.34
CA PRO A 334 -1.57 19.85 43.27
C PRO A 334 -2.95 20.50 43.49
N ILE A 335 -3.72 20.70 42.40
CA ILE A 335 -5.05 21.32 42.46
C ILE A 335 -6.00 20.46 43.31
N ILE A 336 -6.00 19.14 43.10
CA ILE A 336 -6.80 18.20 43.88
C ILE A 336 -6.40 18.25 45.36
N ILE A 337 -5.10 18.26 45.66
CA ILE A 337 -4.59 18.36 47.04
C ILE A 337 -5.05 19.67 47.70
N THR A 338 -4.98 20.81 47.00
CA THR A 338 -5.46 22.10 47.52
C THR A 338 -6.95 22.08 47.83
N ILE A 339 -7.78 21.50 46.95
CA ILE A 339 -9.22 21.36 47.18
C ILE A 339 -9.49 20.47 48.41
N ILE A 340 -8.78 19.36 48.54
CA ILE A 340 -8.90 18.45 49.69
C ILE A 340 -8.55 19.16 51.00
N LEU A 341 -7.43 19.89 51.05
CA LEU A 341 -7.00 20.63 52.24
C LEU A 341 -8.01 21.71 52.64
N SER A 342 -8.55 22.44 51.65
CA SER A 342 -9.58 23.46 51.87
C SER A 342 -10.90 22.87 52.39
N ALA A 343 -11.33 21.74 51.80
CA ALA A 343 -12.53 21.02 52.24
C ALA A 343 -12.35 20.43 53.65
N PHE A 344 -11.16 19.90 53.96
CA PHE A 344 -10.85 19.37 55.28
C PHE A 344 -10.86 20.46 56.36
N ALA A 345 -10.29 21.62 56.07
CA ALA A 345 -10.36 22.78 56.98
C ALA A 345 -11.81 23.23 57.23
N SER A 346 -12.62 23.30 56.16
CA SER A 346 -14.04 23.66 56.25
C SER A 346 -14.86 22.64 57.04
N SER A 347 -14.60 21.34 56.84
CA SER A 347 -15.21 20.25 57.59
C SER A 347 -14.82 20.30 59.07
N LYS A 348 -13.54 20.53 59.38
CA LYS A 348 -13.06 20.68 60.76
C LYS A 348 -13.75 21.86 61.46
N LEU A 349 -13.99 22.97 60.77
CA LEU A 349 -14.74 24.11 61.31
C LEU A 349 -16.21 23.76 61.55
N LEU A 350 -16.88 23.07 60.61
CA LEU A 350 -18.26 22.61 60.74
C LEU A 350 -18.51 21.73 61.97
N PHE A 351 -17.56 20.85 62.30
CA PHE A 351 -17.65 19.93 63.43
C PHE A 351 -16.89 20.40 64.68
N SER A 352 -16.30 21.59 64.66
CA SER A 352 -15.71 22.19 65.86
C SER A 352 -16.83 22.65 66.80
N GLN A 353 -16.71 22.37 68.10
CA GLN A 353 -17.63 22.86 69.14
C GLN A 353 -17.40 24.36 69.41
N ASN A 354 -17.43 25.20 68.38
CA ASN A 354 -17.21 26.64 68.47
C ASN A 354 -18.54 27.38 68.71
N GLN A 355 -18.61 28.15 69.80
CA GLN A 355 -19.80 28.93 70.19
C GLN A 355 -20.20 29.98 69.13
N THR A 356 -19.24 30.53 68.37
CA THR A 356 -19.47 31.49 67.28
C THR A 356 -20.26 30.92 66.10
N LEU A 357 -20.11 29.63 65.81
CA LEU A 357 -20.86 28.94 64.75
C LEU A 357 -22.31 28.65 65.15
N ASN A 358 -22.60 28.58 66.45
CA ASN A 358 -23.97 28.45 66.95
C ASN A 358 -24.75 29.78 66.87
N ASN A 359 -24.05 30.91 66.84
CA ASN A 359 -24.65 32.24 66.78
C ASN A 359 -24.82 32.79 65.34
N LEU A 360 -24.24 32.14 64.32
CA LEU A 360 -24.30 32.57 62.91
C LEU A 360 -24.67 31.38 61.99
N PRO A 361 -25.97 31.06 61.83
CA PRO A 361 -26.41 29.88 61.08
C PRO A 361 -26.04 29.92 59.60
N GLN A 362 -25.92 31.11 59.01
CA GLN A 362 -25.48 31.28 57.62
C GLN A 362 -24.06 30.75 57.39
N THR A 363 -23.14 30.93 58.35
CA THR A 363 -21.75 30.45 58.24
C THR A 363 -21.68 28.92 58.18
N LYS A 364 -22.54 28.21 58.94
CA LYS A 364 -22.65 26.75 58.85
C LYS A 364 -23.12 26.30 57.45
N MET A 365 -24.12 26.97 56.89
CA MET A 365 -24.62 26.67 55.55
C MET A 365 -23.55 26.90 54.46
N TRP A 366 -22.82 28.01 54.52
CA TRP A 366 -21.73 28.29 53.57
C TRP A 366 -20.60 27.26 53.62
N LEU A 367 -20.19 26.83 54.81
CA LEU A 367 -19.18 25.78 54.95
C LEU A 367 -19.68 24.44 54.40
N ALA A 368 -20.94 24.08 54.64
CA ALA A 368 -21.53 22.85 54.12
C ALA A 368 -21.60 22.87 52.58
N ILE A 369 -21.99 24.01 51.99
CA ILE A 369 -21.98 24.21 50.54
C ILE A 369 -20.55 24.11 49.99
N HIS A 370 -19.56 24.73 50.65
CA HIS A 370 -18.17 24.66 50.23
C HIS A 370 -17.61 23.23 50.24
N VAL A 371 -17.91 22.44 51.28
CA VAL A 371 -17.55 21.01 51.32
C VAL A 371 -18.23 20.24 50.19
N GLY A 372 -19.52 20.47 49.95
CA GLY A 372 -20.27 19.85 48.85
C GLY A 372 -19.69 20.18 47.47
N LEU A 373 -19.41 21.47 47.21
CA LEU A 373 -18.77 21.92 45.97
C LEU A 373 -17.37 21.32 45.81
N SER A 374 -16.58 21.24 46.88
CA SER A 374 -15.26 20.63 46.84
C SER A 374 -15.30 19.17 46.42
N ILE A 375 -16.27 18.39 46.93
CA ILE A 375 -16.48 16.99 46.53
C ILE A 375 -16.85 16.91 45.05
N ILE A 376 -17.77 17.76 44.58
CA ILE A 376 -18.19 17.82 43.17
C ILE A 376 -16.99 18.18 42.27
N SER A 377 -16.19 19.18 42.65
CA SER A 377 -15.00 19.58 41.91
C SER A 377 -13.97 18.46 41.81
N ILE A 378 -13.71 17.73 42.90
CA ILE A 378 -12.82 16.55 42.89
C ILE A 378 -13.39 15.48 41.96
N ALA A 379 -14.70 15.19 42.02
CA ALA A 379 -15.33 14.21 41.16
C ALA A 379 -15.19 14.59 39.67
N VAL A 380 -15.44 15.86 39.31
CA VAL A 380 -15.27 16.36 37.95
C VAL A 380 -13.83 16.23 37.47
N LEU A 381 -12.85 16.64 38.28
CA LEU A 381 -11.43 16.50 37.95
C LEU A 381 -11.01 15.03 37.79
N PHE A 382 -11.54 14.16 38.65
CA PHE A 382 -11.29 12.72 38.55
C PHE A 382 -11.85 12.14 37.24
N PHE A 383 -13.12 12.42 36.91
CA PHE A 383 -13.78 11.86 35.72
C PHE A 383 -13.24 12.42 34.40
N ILE A 384 -12.83 13.70 34.38
CA ILE A 384 -12.30 14.33 33.18
C ILE A 384 -10.80 14.01 33.01
N GLY A 385 -10.01 14.03 34.09
CA GLY A 385 -8.55 13.93 34.02
C GLY A 385 -7.98 12.54 34.29
N ILE A 386 -8.27 11.98 35.47
CA ILE A 386 -7.63 10.74 35.95
C ILE A 386 -8.27 9.50 35.33
N TYR A 387 -9.60 9.47 35.25
CA TYR A 387 -10.36 8.30 34.82
C TYR A 387 -10.01 7.81 33.40
N PRO A 388 -9.90 8.68 32.36
CA PRO A 388 -9.49 8.23 31.03
C PRO A 388 -8.08 7.61 31.00
N GLN A 389 -7.17 8.11 31.83
CA GLN A 389 -5.79 7.61 31.93
C GLN A 389 -5.76 6.22 32.59
N VAL A 390 -6.56 6.03 33.64
CA VAL A 390 -6.76 4.72 34.27
C VAL A 390 -7.39 3.73 33.28
N GLN A 391 -8.38 4.16 32.50
CA GLN A 391 -8.98 3.33 31.45
C GLN A 391 -7.96 2.89 30.40
N HIS A 392 -7.07 3.81 29.97
CA HIS A 392 -5.98 3.48 29.04
C HIS A 392 -4.96 2.53 29.65
N TRP A 393 -4.58 2.75 30.91
CA TRP A 393 -3.61 1.87 31.59
C TRP A 393 -4.13 0.44 31.75
N PHE A 394 -5.42 0.28 32.02
CA PHE A 394 -6.07 -1.04 32.05
C PHE A 394 -6.51 -1.54 30.68
N PHE A 395 -6.34 -0.79 29.60
CA PHE A 395 -6.67 -1.27 28.26
C PHE A 395 -5.74 -2.44 27.89
N SER A 396 -6.33 -3.45 27.25
CA SER A 396 -5.58 -4.61 26.80
C SER A 396 -6.26 -5.21 25.58
N TRP A 397 -5.46 -5.38 24.54
CA TRP A 397 -5.84 -6.02 23.30
C TRP A 397 -6.26 -7.49 23.50
N SER A 398 -5.54 -8.22 24.35
CA SER A 398 -5.72 -9.66 24.57
C SER A 398 -6.72 -10.02 25.67
N ARG A 399 -7.11 -9.06 26.52
CA ARG A 399 -8.06 -9.33 27.61
C ARG A 399 -9.40 -9.82 27.04
N GLY A 400 -9.75 -11.05 27.39
CA GLY A 400 -10.98 -11.74 26.98
C GLY A 400 -10.87 -12.56 25.70
N LEU A 401 -9.73 -12.50 24.99
CA LEU A 401 -9.55 -13.17 23.69
C LEU A 401 -9.78 -14.67 23.77
N LYS A 402 -9.21 -15.36 24.77
CA LYS A 402 -9.36 -16.81 24.95
C LYS A 402 -10.83 -17.26 25.07
N LYS A 403 -11.64 -16.50 25.83
CA LYS A 403 -13.07 -16.78 25.98
C LYS A 403 -13.80 -16.54 24.66
N TYR A 404 -13.45 -15.46 23.96
CA TYR A 404 -14.01 -15.14 22.65
C TYR A 404 -13.68 -16.20 21.61
N THR A 405 -12.43 -16.63 21.49
CA THR A 405 -12.01 -17.72 20.59
C THR A 405 -12.74 -19.02 20.91
N LYS A 406 -12.82 -19.43 22.18
CA LYS A 406 -13.54 -20.66 22.59
C LYS A 406 -15.02 -20.62 22.21
N ASN A 407 -15.70 -19.49 22.39
CA ASN A 407 -17.09 -19.35 21.97
C ASN A 407 -17.24 -19.50 20.46
N ASN A 408 -16.34 -18.90 19.68
CA ASN A 408 -16.39 -18.99 18.22
C ASN A 408 -16.08 -20.38 17.69
N ILE A 409 -15.18 -21.14 18.35
CA ILE A 409 -14.93 -22.56 18.03
C ILE A 409 -16.23 -23.37 18.20
N ASN A 410 -16.94 -23.16 19.31
CA ASN A 410 -18.21 -23.86 19.57
C ASN A 410 -19.29 -23.47 18.54
N ASN A 411 -19.38 -22.18 18.20
CA ASN A 411 -20.33 -21.68 17.19
C ASN A 411 -20.06 -22.28 15.81
N TYR A 412 -18.79 -22.33 15.39
CA TYR A 412 -18.40 -22.93 14.11
C TYR A 412 -18.82 -24.40 14.04
N LYS A 413 -18.49 -25.18 15.09
CA LYS A 413 -18.87 -26.60 15.20
C LYS A 413 -20.39 -26.81 15.15
N SER A 414 -21.15 -25.97 15.85
CA SER A 414 -22.63 -26.05 15.87
C SER A 414 -23.27 -25.69 14.53
N ASN A 415 -22.71 -24.75 13.78
CA ASN A 415 -23.23 -24.38 12.47
C ASN A 415 -22.91 -25.46 11.42
N ARG A 416 -21.73 -26.06 11.49
CA ARG A 416 -21.34 -27.17 10.59
C ARG A 416 -22.21 -28.42 10.80
N SER A 417 -22.58 -28.72 12.05
CA SER A 417 -23.46 -29.87 12.35
C SER A 417 -24.93 -29.68 11.94
N LYS A 418 -25.34 -28.49 11.49
CA LYS A 418 -26.69 -28.21 10.99
C LYS A 418 -26.78 -28.28 9.45
N LEU A 419 -25.63 -28.28 8.77
CA LEU A 419 -25.50 -28.30 7.32
C LEU A 419 -25.22 -29.69 6.76
N ASN A 420 -24.81 -30.62 7.64
CA ASN A 420 -24.74 -32.06 7.39
C ASN A 420 -25.96 -32.72 8.02
#